data_AF-A0AAE3Y273-F1
#
_entry.id   AF-A0AAE3Y273-F1
#
_cell.length_a   1.000
_cell.length_b   1.000
_cell.length_c   1.000
_cell.angle_alpha   90.00
_cell.angle_beta   90.00
_cell.angle_gamma   90.00
#
_symmetry.space_group_name_H-M   'P 1'
#
loop_
_entity.id
_entity.type
_entity.pdbx_description
1 polymer ?
#
loop_
_entity_poly.entity_id
_entity_poly.type
_entity_poly.pdbx_seq_one_letter_code
_entity_poly.pdbx_strand_id
1 'polypeptide(L)'
;MTSVPSPRAARGLAYASLVFLVWSGGDAGGGARAQGANPTLAGASASASKPVPPDGQPASLTSPSPGTKFASRSATFVWTNTGANQYGLTILSASSATPVVDTSTSATTLTVTNLPIDGAGLVVRLRSRFKGKWLPANEYLFTAAGYTAAQSTAAVKPWSDPIALPLVPASAANLPDGKLLLWAARSPNSFSTSSSEAYTYTTVFDPVTRSASPLSITATGHQMFCPGLSMLADGSVLVSGGSDATKTSIYDPALGGWVTGAQLGIARAYQASTTMSDGSVFTVGGSWNGGQGGKYGEVWSAATRTWRTLSGVPANMPDASNVSNPPLAGPDAAGVYRGDNHMWLFGAADGWVFHAGPAAAMHWIDTRGSGAILQAGPRSDDPYAMTASAVMYDIGKILKLGGAPNHDSGDAFKTAYIIDISAGAPMAPTVRKLSPMAYGRTFVNSVVLPNGDVFVIGGQTQPVPFSDSYSVLAAELWSPELETFITVPPMQKPRNYHSMALLLMDGRVLSGGGGLCDCAGDHPDAEIYTPPYLLASDGSPAPRPAITAAPASATWGSQIAVTTDRAAARFALVRMASATHSVNTDQRRIPLSFTGTAGNYQLGIPADRGTVLPGNYMLFALDSSGVPSVARTINIR
;
A
#
# COMPACT_ATOMS: atom_id res chain seq x y z
N MET A 1 -40.25 24.62 -50.44
CA MET A 1 -38.98 24.69 -51.21
C MET A 1 -37.89 24.06 -50.36
N THR A 2 -37.63 22.77 -50.62
CA THR A 2 -36.32 22.20 -51.06
C THR A 2 -35.36 21.92 -49.90
N SER A 3 -34.74 20.76 -49.71
CA SER A 3 -34.95 19.35 -50.08
C SER A 3 -33.71 18.63 -49.54
N VAL A 4 -33.90 17.64 -48.67
CA VAL A 4 -32.85 16.73 -48.18
C VAL A 4 -32.79 15.52 -49.11
N PRO A 5 -31.61 15.00 -49.52
CA PRO A 5 -31.54 13.77 -50.30
C PRO A 5 -31.39 12.50 -49.43
N SER A 6 -31.97 11.43 -49.98
CA SER A 6 -32.24 10.10 -49.43
C SER A 6 -31.04 9.13 -49.30
N PRO A 7 -31.20 8.00 -48.58
CA PRO A 7 -30.20 6.93 -48.43
C PRO A 7 -30.34 5.79 -49.46
N ARG A 8 -29.23 5.12 -49.77
CA ARG A 8 -29.08 3.79 -50.43
C ARG A 8 -27.76 3.19 -49.90
N ALA A 9 -27.55 1.89 -49.70
CA ALA A 9 -28.35 0.69 -49.75
C ALA A 9 -27.58 -0.40 -48.98
N ALA A 10 -28.31 -1.36 -48.39
CA ALA A 10 -27.74 -2.54 -47.75
C ALA A 10 -27.31 -3.61 -48.77
N ARG A 11 -26.18 -4.27 -48.51
CA ARG A 11 -25.89 -5.66 -48.95
C ARG A 11 -25.01 -6.33 -47.89
N GLY A 12 -25.54 -7.41 -47.31
CA GLY A 12 -24.80 -8.29 -46.42
C GLY A 12 -23.92 -9.27 -47.19
N LEU A 13 -23.02 -9.95 -46.47
CA LEU A 13 -22.44 -11.24 -46.84
C LEU A 13 -21.96 -11.96 -45.58
N ALA A 14 -22.34 -13.22 -45.49
CA ALA A 14 -22.15 -14.13 -44.38
C ALA A 14 -20.73 -14.71 -44.34
N TYR A 15 -20.25 -15.04 -43.14
CA TYR A 15 -19.03 -15.82 -42.91
C TYR A 15 -19.36 -17.32 -43.05
N ALA A 16 -18.63 -18.00 -43.94
CA ALA A 16 -18.66 -19.46 -44.09
C ALA A 16 -17.45 -20.09 -43.38
N SER A 17 -17.73 -21.15 -42.63
CA SER A 17 -16.79 -22.04 -41.96
C SER A 17 -15.90 -22.80 -42.94
N LEU A 18 -14.65 -23.06 -42.56
CA LEU A 18 -13.80 -24.05 -43.23
C LEU A 18 -13.27 -25.07 -42.20
N VAL A 19 -13.72 -26.30 -42.37
CA VAL A 19 -13.20 -27.53 -41.76
C VAL A 19 -12.25 -28.15 -42.78
N PHE A 20 -11.08 -28.63 -42.35
CA PHE A 20 -10.31 -29.62 -43.09
C PHE A 20 -9.94 -30.78 -42.17
N LEU A 21 -10.25 -31.98 -42.67
CA LEU A 21 -9.96 -33.30 -42.11
C LEU A 21 -9.08 -34.02 -43.14
N VAL A 22 -7.92 -34.55 -42.76
CA VAL A 22 -7.31 -35.72 -43.43
C VAL A 22 -6.54 -36.57 -42.41
N TRP A 23 -6.84 -37.86 -42.45
CA TRP A 23 -6.27 -39.02 -41.75
C TRP A 23 -5.16 -39.63 -42.64
N SER A 24 -4.04 -40.18 -42.18
CA SER A 24 -3.91 -41.61 -41.80
C SER A 24 -2.44 -42.06 -41.96
N GLY A 25 -2.03 -43.11 -41.23
CA GLY A 25 -0.85 -43.92 -41.54
C GLY A 25 -0.03 -44.37 -40.31
N GLY A 26 -0.39 -45.51 -39.71
CA GLY A 26 0.47 -46.26 -38.79
C GLY A 26 1.11 -47.47 -39.48
N ASP A 27 2.21 -47.99 -38.94
CA ASP A 27 2.22 -49.33 -38.31
C ASP A 27 3.60 -49.73 -37.73
N ALA A 28 3.54 -50.77 -36.89
CA ALA A 28 4.46 -51.28 -35.87
C ALA A 28 5.72 -52.08 -36.33
N GLY A 29 6.64 -52.36 -35.37
CA GLY A 29 7.39 -53.64 -35.36
C GLY A 29 8.79 -53.72 -34.70
N GLY A 30 8.83 -54.05 -33.40
CA GLY A 30 9.68 -55.06 -32.69
C GLY A 30 11.22 -55.23 -32.85
N GLY A 31 11.93 -55.46 -31.72
CA GLY A 31 12.89 -56.58 -31.60
C GLY A 31 14.37 -56.36 -31.15
N ALA A 32 14.62 -56.43 -29.82
CA ALA A 32 15.71 -57.06 -29.03
C ALA A 32 17.25 -57.08 -29.39
N ARG A 33 18.03 -56.77 -28.33
CA ARG A 33 19.30 -57.35 -27.79
C ARG A 33 20.68 -57.16 -28.48
N ALA A 34 21.65 -56.60 -27.72
CA ALA A 34 22.95 -57.21 -27.29
C ALA A 34 23.83 -56.19 -26.50
N GLN A 35 24.14 -56.45 -25.23
CA GLN A 35 25.49 -56.71 -24.63
C GLN A 35 26.64 -55.71 -24.92
N GLY A 36 27.26 -55.20 -23.83
CA GLY A 36 28.57 -54.54 -23.84
C GLY A 36 28.94 -53.93 -22.49
N ALA A 37 30.14 -54.19 -21.99
CA ALA A 37 30.61 -54.01 -20.62
C ALA A 37 31.06 -52.58 -20.23
N ASN A 38 31.14 -52.35 -18.90
CA ASN A 38 31.82 -51.25 -18.18
C ASN A 38 33.30 -51.09 -18.63
N PRO A 39 33.99 -49.92 -18.50
CA PRO A 39 34.16 -49.24 -17.19
C PRO A 39 34.36 -47.69 -17.19
N THR A 40 34.24 -47.12 -15.99
CA THR A 40 34.88 -45.90 -15.44
C THR A 40 35.42 -44.81 -16.38
N LEU A 41 34.87 -43.59 -16.26
CA LEU A 41 35.55 -42.35 -16.62
C LEU A 41 35.41 -41.33 -15.48
N ALA A 42 36.53 -41.10 -14.78
CA ALA A 42 36.81 -39.81 -14.19
C ALA A 42 36.87 -38.77 -15.33
N GLY A 43 36.07 -37.72 -15.24
CA GLY A 43 35.98 -36.69 -16.26
C GLY A 43 35.69 -35.35 -15.62
N ALA A 44 36.67 -34.45 -15.73
CA ALA A 44 36.68 -33.11 -15.18
C ALA A 44 35.39 -32.31 -15.53
N SER A 45 35.01 -31.44 -14.59
CA SER A 45 34.04 -30.37 -14.84
C SER A 45 34.61 -29.39 -15.87
N ALA A 46 34.39 -29.68 -17.16
CA ALA A 46 34.53 -28.68 -18.19
C ALA A 46 33.28 -27.80 -18.15
N SER A 47 33.46 -26.53 -17.80
CA SER A 47 32.52 -25.46 -18.11
C SER A 47 32.23 -25.53 -19.62
N ALA A 48 31.07 -26.07 -19.99
CA ALA A 48 30.60 -25.99 -21.36
C ALA A 48 30.27 -24.52 -21.64
N SER A 49 31.20 -23.81 -22.25
CA SER A 49 30.92 -22.53 -22.89
C SER A 49 29.74 -22.72 -23.83
N LYS A 50 28.65 -21.98 -23.61
CA LYS A 50 27.53 -21.91 -24.56
C LYS A 50 28.09 -21.71 -25.98
N PRO A 51 27.59 -22.44 -26.99
CA PRO A 51 28.10 -22.32 -28.35
C PRO A 51 28.02 -20.86 -28.82
N VAL A 52 29.14 -20.36 -29.34
CA VAL A 52 29.19 -19.05 -30.01
C VAL A 52 28.24 -19.12 -31.20
N PRO A 53 27.26 -18.21 -31.34
CA PRO A 53 26.39 -18.17 -32.50
C PRO A 53 27.21 -18.07 -33.80
N PRO A 54 26.79 -18.69 -34.91
CA PRO A 54 27.54 -18.62 -36.16
C PRO A 54 27.67 -17.15 -36.64
N ASP A 55 28.84 -16.84 -37.20
CA ASP A 55 29.17 -15.52 -37.74
C ASP A 55 28.08 -14.98 -38.67
N GLY A 56 27.67 -13.72 -38.48
CA GLY A 56 26.69 -13.05 -39.33
C GLY A 56 25.22 -13.21 -38.93
N GLN A 57 24.93 -13.73 -37.72
CA GLN A 57 23.58 -13.72 -37.15
C GLN A 57 23.24 -12.41 -36.41
N PRO A 58 21.99 -11.93 -36.44
CA PRO A 58 21.55 -10.80 -35.62
C PRO A 58 21.63 -11.12 -34.13
N ALA A 59 22.11 -10.17 -33.32
CA ALA A 59 22.06 -10.32 -31.86
C ALA A 59 20.64 -10.33 -31.32
N SER A 60 20.42 -11.14 -30.29
CA SER A 60 19.14 -11.25 -29.57
C SER A 60 19.25 -10.57 -28.20
N LEU A 61 18.19 -9.84 -27.83
CA LEU A 61 18.09 -9.21 -26.52
C LEU A 61 17.94 -10.29 -25.44
N THR A 62 18.72 -10.17 -24.38
CA THR A 62 18.74 -11.11 -23.24
C THR A 62 18.28 -10.46 -21.94
N SER A 63 18.40 -9.14 -21.83
CA SER A 63 17.87 -8.36 -20.72
C SER A 63 17.57 -6.93 -21.20
N PRO A 64 16.50 -6.28 -20.72
CA PRO A 64 15.43 -6.84 -19.90
C PRO A 64 14.58 -7.88 -20.66
N SER A 65 13.82 -8.70 -19.95
CA SER A 65 12.94 -9.70 -20.60
C SER A 65 11.86 -9.01 -21.43
N PRO A 66 11.62 -9.41 -22.69
CA PRO A 66 10.55 -8.82 -23.51
C PRO A 66 9.19 -8.87 -22.81
N GLY A 67 8.39 -7.81 -22.96
CA GLY A 67 7.10 -7.62 -22.29
C GLY A 67 7.18 -7.01 -20.90
N THR A 68 8.37 -6.68 -20.40
CA THR A 68 8.55 -6.05 -19.08
C THR A 68 8.04 -4.61 -19.07
N LYS A 69 7.34 -4.20 -18.00
CA LYS A 69 7.13 -2.79 -17.67
C LYS A 69 8.34 -2.26 -16.90
N PHE A 70 8.93 -1.17 -17.37
CA PHE A 70 10.07 -0.56 -16.70
C PHE A 70 9.66 0.03 -15.34
N ALA A 71 10.59 -0.01 -14.39
CA ALA A 71 10.42 0.57 -13.06
C ALA A 71 10.92 2.02 -12.97
N SER A 72 11.64 2.52 -13.98
CA SER A 72 12.22 3.87 -13.93
C SER A 72 12.45 4.45 -15.33
N ARG A 73 12.99 5.67 -15.37
CA ARG A 73 13.51 6.32 -16.59
C ARG A 73 14.74 5.63 -17.16
N SER A 74 15.33 4.67 -16.44
CA SER A 74 16.53 3.98 -16.86
C SER A 74 16.36 2.47 -16.94
N ALA A 75 16.93 1.88 -17.99
CA ALA A 75 17.07 0.45 -18.15
C ALA A 75 18.39 0.11 -18.85
N THR A 76 19.03 -0.97 -18.41
CA THR A 76 20.21 -1.54 -19.07
C THR A 76 19.80 -2.68 -19.98
N PHE A 77 20.05 -2.49 -21.27
CA PHE A 77 19.84 -3.49 -22.30
C PHE A 77 21.11 -4.32 -22.48
N VAL A 78 20.96 -5.64 -22.60
CA VAL A 78 22.04 -6.61 -22.78
C VAL A 78 21.63 -7.59 -23.86
N TRP A 79 22.52 -7.91 -24.78
CA TRP A 79 22.25 -8.82 -25.89
C TRP A 79 23.41 -9.78 -26.14
N THR A 80 23.14 -10.81 -26.95
CA THR A 80 24.12 -11.83 -27.32
C THR A 80 25.29 -11.24 -28.10
N ASN A 81 26.51 -11.70 -27.84
CA ASN A 81 27.65 -11.41 -28.70
C ASN A 81 27.58 -12.26 -29.99
N THR A 82 27.50 -11.62 -31.15
CA THR A 82 27.48 -12.30 -32.46
C THR A 82 28.70 -11.98 -33.32
N GLY A 83 29.74 -11.39 -32.74
CA GLY A 83 30.93 -10.95 -33.48
C GLY A 83 30.69 -9.72 -34.38
N ALA A 84 29.55 -9.04 -34.22
CA ALA A 84 29.27 -7.79 -34.92
C ALA A 84 30.22 -6.66 -34.49
N ASN A 85 30.60 -5.79 -35.43
CA ASN A 85 31.49 -4.65 -35.15
C ASN A 85 30.75 -3.50 -34.44
N GLN A 86 29.43 -3.44 -34.57
CA GLN A 86 28.58 -2.39 -34.00
C GLN A 86 27.16 -2.92 -33.81
N TYR A 87 26.48 -2.46 -32.78
CA TYR A 87 25.08 -2.72 -32.49
C TYR A 87 24.32 -1.39 -32.47
N GLY A 88 23.11 -1.37 -33.04
CA GLY A 88 22.22 -0.20 -33.04
C GLY A 88 21.01 -0.48 -32.17
N LEU A 89 20.68 0.43 -31.26
CA LEU A 89 19.47 0.36 -30.44
C LEU A 89 18.59 1.57 -30.76
N THR A 90 17.37 1.29 -31.23
CA THR A 90 16.35 2.31 -31.47
C THR A 90 15.15 2.00 -30.59
N ILE A 91 14.68 2.98 -29.81
CA ILE A 91 13.49 2.87 -28.96
C ILE A 91 12.44 3.85 -29.46
N LEU A 92 11.30 3.31 -29.88
CA LEU A 92 10.13 4.06 -30.29
C LEU A 92 9.09 4.03 -29.18
N SER A 93 8.42 5.16 -28.94
CA SER A 93 7.28 5.22 -28.04
C SER A 93 6.00 5.47 -28.83
N ALA A 94 4.90 4.83 -28.43
CA ALA A 94 3.58 5.14 -28.99
C ALA A 94 3.16 6.62 -28.76
N SER A 95 3.77 7.29 -27.78
CA SER A 95 3.52 8.70 -27.45
C SER A 95 4.42 9.71 -28.19
N SER A 96 5.36 9.24 -29.04
CA SER A 96 6.32 10.13 -29.73
C SER A 96 6.45 9.80 -31.22
N ALA A 97 6.43 10.84 -32.06
CA ALA A 97 6.70 10.72 -33.49
C ALA A 97 8.18 10.48 -33.82
N THR A 98 9.09 10.84 -32.91
CA THR A 98 10.53 10.61 -33.04
C THR A 98 11.02 9.51 -32.09
N PRO A 99 12.09 8.78 -32.43
CA PRO A 99 12.68 7.82 -31.51
C PRO A 99 13.10 8.49 -30.19
N VAL A 100 12.74 7.87 -29.07
CA VAL A 100 13.20 8.27 -27.72
C VAL A 100 14.71 8.06 -27.60
N VAL A 101 15.19 6.99 -28.23
CA VAL A 101 16.61 6.65 -28.36
C VAL A 101 16.85 6.18 -29.79
N ASP A 102 17.91 6.68 -30.41
CA ASP A 102 18.49 6.07 -31.62
C ASP A 102 20.00 6.22 -31.54
N THR A 103 20.69 5.15 -31.17
CA THR A 103 22.13 5.18 -30.92
C THR A 103 22.80 3.87 -31.30
N SER A 104 24.13 3.85 -31.26
CA SER A 104 24.92 2.66 -31.54
C SER A 104 26.10 2.53 -30.59
N THR A 105 26.51 1.28 -30.35
CA THR A 105 27.64 0.93 -29.47
C THR A 105 28.36 -0.29 -30.03
N SER A 106 29.64 -0.47 -29.70
CA SER A 106 30.37 -1.72 -29.96
C SER A 106 30.21 -2.74 -28.83
N ALA A 107 29.73 -2.32 -27.66
CA ALA A 107 29.50 -3.20 -26.53
C ALA A 107 28.24 -4.04 -26.71
N THR A 108 28.15 -5.17 -26.01
CA THR A 108 26.95 -6.02 -25.94
C THR A 108 25.92 -5.54 -24.90
N THR A 109 26.10 -4.31 -24.42
CA THR A 109 25.23 -3.69 -23.43
C THR A 109 25.13 -2.19 -23.67
N LEU A 110 23.98 -1.61 -23.34
CA LEU A 110 23.72 -0.18 -23.35
C LEU A 110 22.72 0.20 -22.25
N THR A 111 23.09 1.16 -21.41
CA THR A 111 22.17 1.78 -20.45
C THR A 111 21.52 3.00 -21.07
N VAL A 112 20.19 3.03 -21.05
CA VAL A 112 19.36 4.19 -21.41
C VAL A 112 18.88 4.83 -20.11
N THR A 113 18.83 6.16 -20.03
CA THR A 113 18.49 6.90 -18.79
C THR A 113 17.33 7.89 -18.93
N ASN A 114 16.76 8.02 -20.14
CA ASN A 114 15.72 8.98 -20.49
C ASN A 114 14.46 8.30 -21.06
N LEU A 115 14.16 7.08 -20.60
CA LEU A 115 12.92 6.39 -20.97
C LEU A 115 11.70 7.17 -20.46
N PRO A 116 10.59 7.16 -21.21
CA PRO A 116 9.34 7.78 -20.76
C PRO A 116 8.78 7.06 -19.52
N ILE A 117 7.89 7.75 -18.82
CA ILE A 117 7.21 7.28 -17.60
C ILE A 117 5.68 7.45 -17.70
N ASP A 118 5.19 7.49 -18.93
CA ASP A 118 3.79 7.70 -19.29
C ASP A 118 3.03 6.37 -19.47
N GLY A 119 3.59 5.25 -19.02
CA GLY A 119 3.02 3.92 -19.19
C GLY A 119 2.82 3.47 -20.65
N ALA A 120 3.32 4.21 -21.64
CA ALA A 120 3.10 3.89 -23.04
C ALA A 120 3.84 2.62 -23.49
N GLY A 121 3.30 1.96 -24.52
CA GLY A 121 3.98 0.86 -25.19
C GLY A 121 5.24 1.34 -25.91
N LEU A 122 6.32 0.58 -25.75
CA LEU A 122 7.63 0.85 -26.34
C LEU A 122 8.01 -0.27 -27.30
N VAL A 123 8.49 0.09 -28.48
CA VAL A 123 9.08 -0.84 -29.44
C VAL A 123 10.59 -0.63 -29.44
N VAL A 124 11.32 -1.66 -29.01
CA VAL A 124 12.80 -1.66 -28.98
C VAL A 124 13.30 -2.47 -30.17
N ARG A 125 14.07 -1.82 -31.05
CA ARG A 125 14.69 -2.42 -32.22
C ARG A 125 16.18 -2.58 -32.00
N LEU A 126 16.66 -3.82 -32.02
CA LEU A 126 18.08 -4.15 -31.94
C LEU A 126 18.60 -4.55 -33.32
N ARG A 127 19.62 -3.84 -33.80
CA ARG A 127 20.30 -4.09 -35.08
C ARG A 127 21.75 -4.48 -34.83
N SER A 128 22.28 -5.36 -35.66
CA SER A 128 23.70 -5.78 -35.63
C SER A 128 24.38 -5.43 -36.94
N ARG A 129 25.59 -4.90 -36.89
CA ARG A 129 26.39 -4.53 -38.06
C ARG A 129 27.58 -5.46 -38.22
N PHE A 130 27.59 -6.20 -39.31
CA PHE A 130 28.64 -7.17 -39.62
C PHE A 130 29.28 -6.81 -40.96
N LYS A 131 30.63 -6.72 -41.01
CA LYS A 131 31.39 -6.38 -42.23
C LYS A 131 30.84 -5.14 -42.96
N GLY A 132 30.51 -4.10 -42.20
CA GLY A 132 30.01 -2.81 -42.72
C GLY A 132 28.52 -2.77 -43.08
N LYS A 133 27.80 -3.91 -43.08
CA LYS A 133 26.37 -4.01 -43.42
C LYS A 133 25.51 -4.25 -42.17
N TRP A 134 24.37 -3.57 -42.10
CA TRP A 134 23.37 -3.82 -41.06
C TRP A 134 22.54 -5.05 -41.43
N LEU A 135 22.41 -5.98 -40.48
CA LEU A 135 21.51 -7.13 -40.55
C LEU A 135 20.06 -6.69 -40.20
N PRO A 136 19.05 -7.51 -40.52
CA PRO A 136 17.68 -7.27 -40.09
C PRO A 136 17.57 -7.03 -38.58
N ALA A 137 16.65 -6.14 -38.19
CA ALA A 137 16.42 -5.80 -36.79
C ALA A 137 15.56 -6.87 -36.10
N ASN A 138 15.87 -7.16 -34.83
CA ASN A 138 14.95 -7.84 -33.94
C ASN A 138 14.11 -6.80 -33.18
N GLU A 139 12.80 -7.01 -33.10
CA GLU A 139 11.87 -6.12 -32.38
C GLU A 139 11.37 -6.77 -31.09
N TYR A 140 11.26 -5.95 -30.05
CA TYR A 140 10.80 -6.36 -28.73
C TYR A 140 9.83 -5.31 -28.19
N LEU A 141 8.77 -5.77 -27.51
CA LEU A 141 7.77 -4.89 -26.90
C LEU A 141 8.07 -4.72 -25.41
N PHE A 142 7.90 -3.50 -24.91
CA PHE A 142 8.04 -3.13 -23.50
C PHE A 142 6.96 -2.12 -23.13
N THR A 143 6.85 -1.81 -21.84
CA THR A 143 5.99 -0.74 -21.34
C THR A 143 6.84 0.25 -20.54
N ALA A 144 6.65 1.54 -20.80
CA ALA A 144 7.23 2.61 -20.00
C ALA A 144 6.82 2.48 -18.52
N ALA A 145 7.61 3.07 -17.62
CA ALA A 145 7.20 3.15 -16.21
C ALA A 145 5.93 4.03 -16.06
N GLY A 146 5.31 4.04 -14.89
CA GLY A 146 4.13 4.88 -14.64
C GLY A 146 2.86 4.36 -15.32
N TYR A 147 1.94 5.25 -15.65
CA TYR A 147 0.60 4.89 -16.15
C TYR A 147 0.20 5.77 -17.33
N THR A 148 -0.52 5.20 -18.30
CA THR A 148 -1.07 5.99 -19.41
C THR A 148 -2.11 6.98 -18.92
N ALA A 149 -2.34 8.03 -19.71
CA ALA A 149 -3.49 8.91 -19.47
C ALA A 149 -4.79 8.10 -19.46
N ALA A 150 -4.94 7.09 -20.32
CA ALA A 150 -6.14 6.26 -20.31
C ALA A 150 -6.30 5.45 -19.00
N GLN A 151 -5.23 4.85 -18.49
CA GLN A 151 -5.23 4.18 -17.19
C GLN A 151 -5.51 5.12 -16.01
N SER A 152 -5.03 6.37 -16.11
CA SER A 152 -5.10 7.33 -15.01
C SER A 152 -6.39 8.15 -15.02
N THR A 153 -6.92 8.52 -16.19
CA THR A 153 -8.02 9.48 -16.35
C THR A 153 -9.17 9.00 -17.24
N ALA A 154 -8.95 8.01 -18.12
CA ALA A 154 -9.99 7.47 -19.01
C ALA A 154 -10.53 6.09 -18.58
N ALA A 155 -10.14 5.61 -17.39
CA ALA A 155 -10.79 4.48 -16.75
C ALA A 155 -12.31 4.74 -16.76
N VAL A 156 -13.11 3.75 -17.16
CA VAL A 156 -14.57 3.84 -17.10
C VAL A 156 -14.95 3.95 -15.61
N LYS A 157 -15.06 5.18 -15.10
CA LYS A 157 -15.47 5.51 -13.74
C LYS A 157 -14.59 4.80 -12.67
N PRO A 158 -13.36 5.26 -12.41
CA PRO A 158 -12.44 4.57 -11.49
C PRO A 158 -12.95 4.55 -10.05
N TRP A 159 -13.87 5.46 -9.69
CA TRP A 159 -14.65 5.41 -8.46
C TRP A 159 -16.01 4.73 -8.70
N SER A 160 -16.44 3.88 -7.78
CA SER A 160 -17.82 3.41 -7.76
C SER A 160 -18.80 4.58 -7.58
N ASP A 161 -20.08 4.33 -7.84
CA ASP A 161 -21.13 5.16 -7.22
C ASP A 161 -21.03 5.13 -5.69
N PRO A 162 -21.46 6.19 -4.99
CA PRO A 162 -21.55 6.19 -3.54
C PRO A 162 -22.42 5.02 -3.06
N ILE A 163 -21.89 4.27 -2.11
CA ILE A 163 -22.51 3.10 -1.50
C ILE A 163 -23.07 3.55 -0.16
N ALA A 164 -24.40 3.58 -0.03
CA ALA A 164 -25.04 3.97 1.22
C ALA A 164 -24.72 2.99 2.36
N LEU A 165 -24.46 3.54 3.54
CA LEU A 165 -24.18 2.82 4.77
C LEU A 165 -25.21 3.21 5.85
N PRO A 166 -25.50 2.33 6.81
CA PRO A 166 -26.46 2.61 7.88
C PRO A 166 -25.91 3.52 8.98
N LEU A 167 -24.65 3.94 8.89
CA LEU A 167 -23.95 4.85 9.80
C LEU A 167 -22.91 5.68 9.05
N VAL A 168 -22.41 6.75 9.66
CA VAL A 168 -21.21 7.48 9.23
C VAL A 168 -19.97 6.71 9.73
N PRO A 169 -19.18 6.06 8.84
CA PRO A 169 -18.05 5.25 9.27
C PRO A 169 -16.84 6.13 9.64
N ALA A 170 -16.83 6.68 10.85
CA ALA A 170 -15.71 7.45 11.38
C ALA A 170 -14.48 6.58 11.68
N SER A 171 -14.67 5.26 11.76
CA SER A 171 -13.60 4.29 11.97
C SER A 171 -13.90 2.98 11.25
N ALA A 172 -12.85 2.27 10.86
CA ALA A 172 -12.99 0.91 10.35
C ALA A 172 -11.78 0.01 10.64
N ALA A 173 -11.96 -1.28 10.43
CA ALA A 173 -10.90 -2.28 10.41
C ALA A 173 -11.16 -3.35 9.34
N ASN A 174 -10.09 -3.84 8.71
CA ASN A 174 -10.14 -5.04 7.87
C ASN A 174 -10.45 -6.28 8.70
N LEU A 175 -11.27 -7.19 8.18
CA LEU A 175 -11.51 -8.51 8.75
C LEU A 175 -10.80 -9.60 7.93
N PRO A 176 -10.42 -10.75 8.55
CA PRO A 176 -9.64 -11.80 7.87
C PRO A 176 -10.34 -12.44 6.67
N ASP A 177 -11.67 -12.37 6.63
CA ASP A 177 -12.54 -12.87 5.55
C ASP A 177 -12.68 -11.87 4.38
N GLY A 178 -12.05 -10.70 4.46
CA GLY A 178 -12.08 -9.65 3.45
C GLY A 178 -13.21 -8.63 3.62
N LYS A 179 -14.07 -8.79 4.63
CA LYS A 179 -15.05 -7.77 5.00
C LYS A 179 -14.40 -6.65 5.82
N LEU A 180 -15.19 -5.61 6.12
CA LEU A 180 -14.77 -4.48 6.94
C LEU A 180 -15.72 -4.31 8.11
N LEU A 181 -15.18 -4.18 9.32
CA LEU A 181 -15.92 -3.70 10.48
C LEU A 181 -15.92 -2.17 10.44
N LEU A 182 -17.10 -1.55 10.42
CA LEU A 182 -17.28 -0.10 10.41
C LEU A 182 -18.00 0.33 11.69
N TRP A 183 -17.64 1.47 12.26
CA TRP A 183 -18.37 2.02 13.39
C TRP A 183 -18.36 3.55 13.45
N ALA A 184 -19.34 4.05 14.18
CA ALA A 184 -19.58 5.46 14.43
C ALA A 184 -19.31 5.77 15.91
N ALA A 185 -20.35 6.11 16.66
CA ALA A 185 -20.30 6.38 18.10
C ALA A 185 -21.54 5.74 18.79
N ARG A 186 -22.08 6.40 19.81
CA ARG A 186 -23.38 6.02 20.42
C ARG A 186 -24.60 6.29 19.54
N SER A 187 -24.43 6.96 18.41
CA SER A 187 -25.44 7.14 17.39
C SER A 187 -24.82 6.83 16.02
N PRO A 188 -25.62 6.41 15.02
CA PRO A 188 -25.12 6.22 13.65
C PRO A 188 -24.52 7.47 13.01
N ASN A 189 -24.90 8.68 13.45
CA ASN A 189 -24.52 9.95 12.81
C ASN A 189 -24.05 11.05 13.79
N SER A 190 -23.95 10.76 15.09
CA SER A 190 -23.50 11.73 16.09
C SER A 190 -22.76 11.06 17.24
N PHE A 191 -21.95 11.84 17.96
CA PHE A 191 -21.20 11.37 19.12
C PHE A 191 -21.60 12.12 20.40
N SER A 192 -21.14 11.61 21.54
CA SER A 192 -21.17 12.29 22.82
C SER A 192 -19.87 12.01 23.57
N THR A 193 -19.57 12.79 24.59
CA THR A 193 -18.53 12.46 25.59
C THR A 193 -19.13 11.97 26.90
N SER A 194 -20.48 11.86 26.98
CA SER A 194 -21.16 11.32 28.15
C SER A 194 -20.92 9.82 28.28
N SER A 195 -20.53 9.39 29.47
CA SER A 195 -20.36 7.98 29.85
C SER A 195 -21.66 7.31 30.31
N SER A 196 -22.80 8.01 30.26
CA SER A 196 -24.11 7.46 30.68
C SER A 196 -24.66 6.40 29.72
N GLU A 197 -24.16 6.34 28.48
CA GLU A 197 -24.60 5.43 27.41
C GLU A 197 -23.39 4.75 26.77
N ALA A 198 -22.90 3.72 27.45
CA ALA A 198 -21.63 3.07 27.13
C ALA A 198 -21.78 1.95 26.08
N TYR A 199 -22.20 2.30 24.86
CA TYR A 199 -22.28 1.38 23.72
C TYR A 199 -21.92 2.07 22.41
N THR A 200 -21.65 1.28 21.37
CA THR A 200 -21.27 1.77 20.04
C THR A 200 -22.09 1.11 18.94
N TYR A 201 -22.52 1.90 17.95
CA TYR A 201 -23.13 1.39 16.72
C TYR A 201 -22.06 0.94 15.72
N THR A 202 -22.20 -0.30 15.26
CA THR A 202 -21.27 -0.98 14.35
C THR A 202 -22.03 -1.64 13.21
N THR A 203 -21.36 -1.89 12.09
CA THR A 203 -21.85 -2.74 11.00
C THR A 203 -20.68 -3.46 10.33
N VAL A 204 -20.94 -4.59 9.68
CA VAL A 204 -19.98 -5.28 8.83
C VAL A 204 -20.34 -5.00 7.37
N PHE A 205 -19.39 -4.44 6.63
CA PHE A 205 -19.52 -4.14 5.21
C PHE A 205 -18.81 -5.20 4.36
N ASP A 206 -19.53 -5.75 3.38
CA ASP A 206 -18.98 -6.65 2.38
C ASP A 206 -18.66 -5.88 1.09
N PRO A 207 -17.38 -5.71 0.72
CA PRO A 207 -16.98 -4.95 -0.46
C PRO A 207 -17.22 -5.68 -1.78
N VAL A 208 -17.51 -6.98 -1.75
CA VAL A 208 -17.84 -7.79 -2.94
C VAL A 208 -19.29 -7.56 -3.32
N THR A 209 -20.21 -7.68 -2.36
CA THR A 209 -21.65 -7.44 -2.59
C THR A 209 -22.02 -5.97 -2.50
N ARG A 210 -21.13 -5.12 -1.97
CA ARG A 210 -21.32 -3.68 -1.73
C ARG A 210 -22.51 -3.41 -0.80
N SER A 211 -22.63 -4.21 0.27
CA SER A 211 -23.73 -4.10 1.22
C SER A 211 -23.24 -4.19 2.67
N ALA A 212 -23.88 -3.43 3.55
CA ALA A 212 -23.67 -3.50 4.99
C ALA A 212 -24.70 -4.40 5.66
N SER A 213 -24.30 -5.10 6.71
CA SER A 213 -25.24 -5.77 7.61
C SER A 213 -26.11 -4.76 8.37
N PRO A 214 -27.24 -5.18 8.95
CA PRO A 214 -27.95 -4.37 9.93
C PRO A 214 -27.01 -3.86 11.04
N LEU A 215 -27.36 -2.72 11.63
CA LEU A 215 -26.60 -2.17 12.75
C LEU A 215 -26.60 -3.13 13.95
N SER A 216 -25.45 -3.22 14.59
CA SER A 216 -25.27 -3.91 15.86
C SER A 216 -24.78 -2.93 16.92
N ILE A 217 -25.31 -3.07 18.13
CA ILE A 217 -24.92 -2.27 19.31
C ILE A 217 -23.98 -3.12 20.18
N THR A 218 -22.85 -2.56 20.59
CA THR A 218 -21.90 -3.29 21.43
C THR A 218 -22.38 -3.43 22.88
N ALA A 219 -22.06 -4.56 23.50
CA ALA A 219 -22.41 -4.87 24.90
C ALA A 219 -21.23 -4.72 25.87
N THR A 220 -20.13 -4.05 25.46
CA THR A 220 -18.89 -3.99 26.24
C THR A 220 -18.87 -2.88 27.31
N GLY A 221 -19.91 -2.05 27.38
CA GLY A 221 -19.88 -0.86 28.24
C GLY A 221 -18.86 0.17 27.76
N HIS A 222 -18.73 0.36 26.44
CA HIS A 222 -17.73 1.20 25.80
C HIS A 222 -18.30 1.91 24.56
N GLN A 223 -18.29 3.24 24.62
CA GLN A 223 -18.53 4.17 23.52
C GLN A 223 -17.20 4.50 22.82
N MET A 224 -16.96 3.87 21.68
CA MET A 224 -15.64 3.73 21.02
C MET A 224 -15.35 4.83 19.99
N PHE A 225 -15.94 6.01 20.14
CA PHE A 225 -15.62 7.16 19.30
C PHE A 225 -14.34 7.85 19.82
N CYS A 226 -13.51 8.39 18.92
CA CYS A 226 -12.17 8.93 19.23
C CYS A 226 -11.14 7.95 19.84
N PRO A 227 -11.10 6.65 19.49
CA PRO A 227 -10.26 5.68 20.20
C PRO A 227 -8.82 5.63 19.64
N GLY A 228 -7.96 4.88 20.32
CA GLY A 228 -6.76 4.28 19.73
C GLY A 228 -7.10 2.90 19.17
N LEU A 229 -6.59 2.58 17.96
CA LEU A 229 -6.82 1.33 17.24
C LEU A 229 -5.54 0.55 16.96
N SER A 230 -5.62 -0.78 17.04
CA SER A 230 -4.54 -1.69 16.64
C SER A 230 -5.09 -3.08 16.30
N MET A 231 -4.57 -3.68 15.23
CA MET A 231 -4.83 -5.07 14.87
C MET A 231 -3.90 -6.00 15.67
N LEU A 232 -4.47 -6.97 16.38
CA LEU A 232 -3.75 -7.96 17.19
C LEU A 232 -3.20 -9.12 16.36
N ALA A 233 -2.33 -9.93 16.98
CA ALA A 233 -1.69 -11.09 16.35
C ALA A 233 -2.69 -12.15 15.83
N ASP A 234 -3.80 -12.33 16.53
CA ASP A 234 -4.87 -13.27 16.16
C ASP A 234 -5.84 -12.70 15.12
N GLY A 235 -5.67 -11.43 14.72
CA GLY A 235 -6.58 -10.75 13.79
C GLY A 235 -7.71 -9.98 14.45
N SER A 236 -7.81 -10.01 15.77
CA SER A 236 -8.77 -9.20 16.52
C SER A 236 -8.44 -7.71 16.44
N VAL A 237 -9.44 -6.86 16.65
CA VAL A 237 -9.28 -5.40 16.67
C VAL A 237 -9.31 -4.92 18.11
N LEU A 238 -8.21 -4.36 18.61
CA LEU A 238 -8.17 -3.72 19.93
C LEU A 238 -8.54 -2.25 19.79
N VAL A 239 -9.52 -1.83 20.59
CA VAL A 239 -10.04 -0.46 20.63
C VAL A 239 -9.95 0.05 22.06
N SER A 240 -9.20 1.15 22.28
CA SER A 240 -8.92 1.69 23.60
C SER A 240 -9.32 3.16 23.72
N GLY A 241 -9.84 3.56 24.87
CA GLY A 241 -10.25 4.93 25.17
C GLY A 241 -11.32 5.49 24.23
N GLY A 242 -11.38 6.81 24.12
CA GLY A 242 -12.40 7.51 23.34
C GLY A 242 -13.41 8.25 24.22
N SER A 243 -14.67 8.26 23.81
CA SER A 243 -15.76 8.83 24.62
C SER A 243 -15.81 8.20 26.02
N ASP A 244 -15.66 6.88 26.12
CA ASP A 244 -15.37 6.22 27.40
C ASP A 244 -13.86 6.04 27.59
N ALA A 245 -13.21 7.11 28.06
CA ALA A 245 -11.76 7.29 27.96
C ALA A 245 -10.87 6.24 28.65
N THR A 246 -11.38 5.41 29.57
CA THR A 246 -10.58 4.34 30.22
C THR A 246 -10.84 2.94 29.67
N LYS A 247 -11.88 2.75 28.84
CA LYS A 247 -12.34 1.43 28.44
C LYS A 247 -11.45 0.83 27.35
N THR A 248 -11.49 -0.49 27.25
CA THR A 248 -10.91 -1.24 26.13
C THR A 248 -11.92 -2.28 25.68
N SER A 249 -12.14 -2.38 24.38
CA SER A 249 -12.94 -3.42 23.73
C SER A 249 -12.07 -4.16 22.73
N ILE A 250 -12.36 -5.45 22.51
CA ILE A 250 -11.71 -6.25 21.47
C ILE A 250 -12.80 -6.85 20.60
N TYR A 251 -12.75 -6.59 19.30
CA TYR A 251 -13.59 -7.31 18.33
C TYR A 251 -12.86 -8.59 17.92
N ASP A 252 -13.47 -9.74 18.21
CA ASP A 252 -12.97 -11.05 17.81
C ASP A 252 -13.74 -11.51 16.56
N PRO A 253 -13.10 -11.53 15.37
CA PRO A 253 -13.75 -11.97 14.14
C PRO A 253 -14.12 -13.46 14.14
N ALA A 254 -13.48 -14.30 14.95
CA ALA A 254 -13.83 -15.71 15.07
C ALA A 254 -15.14 -15.90 15.85
N LEU A 255 -15.44 -14.99 16.79
CA LEU A 255 -16.71 -14.96 17.52
C LEU A 255 -17.77 -14.09 16.83
N GLY A 256 -17.37 -13.25 15.88
CA GLY A 256 -18.24 -12.27 15.22
C GLY A 256 -18.75 -11.19 16.17
N GLY A 257 -18.01 -10.90 17.25
CA GLY A 257 -18.51 -10.10 18.36
C GLY A 257 -17.44 -9.39 19.17
N TRP A 258 -17.91 -8.59 20.14
CA TRP A 258 -17.07 -7.77 20.99
C TRP A 258 -16.93 -8.37 22.39
N VAL A 259 -15.72 -8.27 22.95
CA VAL A 259 -15.43 -8.62 24.34
C VAL A 259 -14.78 -7.43 25.07
N THR A 260 -15.05 -7.30 26.36
CA THR A 260 -14.44 -6.27 27.21
C THR A 260 -12.98 -6.62 27.51
N GLY A 261 -12.07 -5.66 27.35
CA GLY A 261 -10.66 -5.77 27.72
C GLY A 261 -10.34 -5.11 29.07
N ALA A 262 -9.09 -5.28 29.52
CA ALA A 262 -8.58 -4.54 30.68
C ALA A 262 -8.60 -3.03 30.42
N GLN A 263 -8.96 -2.25 31.44
CA GLN A 263 -9.01 -0.79 31.34
C GLN A 263 -7.61 -0.19 31.24
N LEU A 264 -7.49 0.94 30.53
CA LEU A 264 -6.30 1.77 30.56
C LEU A 264 -6.06 2.28 31.98
N GLY A 265 -4.79 2.42 32.37
CA GLY A 265 -4.43 3.09 33.62
C GLY A 265 -4.57 4.61 33.53
N ILE A 266 -4.49 5.17 32.32
CA ILE A 266 -4.69 6.59 32.04
C ILE A 266 -5.85 6.75 31.05
N ALA A 267 -6.83 7.57 31.40
CA ALA A 267 -7.95 7.89 30.50
C ALA A 267 -7.47 8.67 29.27
N ARG A 268 -7.89 8.32 28.05
CA ARG A 268 -7.45 8.95 26.80
C ARG A 268 -8.53 8.97 25.73
N ALA A 269 -8.38 9.89 24.79
CA ALA A 269 -9.03 9.86 23.49
C ALA A 269 -8.21 10.65 22.47
N TYR A 270 -8.25 10.27 21.19
CA TYR A 270 -7.35 10.75 20.12
C TYR A 270 -5.88 10.37 20.28
N GLN A 271 -5.58 9.45 21.21
CA GLN A 271 -4.30 8.79 21.25
C GLN A 271 -4.09 7.94 20.00
N ALA A 272 -2.83 7.75 19.62
CA ALA A 272 -2.50 6.67 18.69
C ALA A 272 -2.07 5.43 19.49
N SER A 273 -2.26 4.26 18.88
CA SER A 273 -1.73 2.99 19.36
C SER A 273 -1.08 2.24 18.21
N THR A 274 -0.10 1.38 18.49
CA THR A 274 0.52 0.53 17.47
C THR A 274 0.85 -0.83 18.05
N THR A 275 0.65 -1.88 17.25
CA THR A 275 1.10 -3.24 17.58
C THR A 275 2.62 -3.32 17.51
N MET A 276 3.22 -4.04 18.45
CA MET A 276 4.66 -4.23 18.58
C MET A 276 5.10 -5.61 18.09
N SER A 277 6.41 -5.80 17.96
CA SER A 277 7.03 -7.04 17.45
C SER A 277 6.76 -8.29 18.30
N ASP A 278 6.37 -8.13 19.57
CA ASP A 278 5.96 -9.21 20.47
C ASP A 278 4.42 -9.45 20.49
N GLY A 279 3.66 -8.67 19.71
CA GLY A 279 2.20 -8.72 19.66
C GLY A 279 1.49 -7.88 20.71
N SER A 280 2.23 -7.27 21.64
CA SER A 280 1.69 -6.28 22.59
C SER A 280 1.33 -4.98 21.84
N VAL A 281 0.57 -4.09 22.49
CA VAL A 281 0.15 -2.80 21.90
C VAL A 281 0.67 -1.64 22.75
N PHE A 282 1.36 -0.70 22.13
CA PHE A 282 1.79 0.55 22.77
C PHE A 282 0.83 1.69 22.42
N THR A 283 0.56 2.59 23.37
CA THR A 283 -0.22 3.81 23.16
C THR A 283 0.35 5.00 23.94
N VAL A 284 0.16 6.21 23.44
CA VAL A 284 0.63 7.46 24.06
C VAL A 284 -0.18 8.67 23.59
N GLY A 285 -0.23 9.74 24.40
CA GLY A 285 -0.99 10.95 24.09
C GLY A 285 -2.50 10.78 24.25
N GLY A 286 -3.26 11.72 23.67
CA GLY A 286 -4.72 11.67 23.62
C GLY A 286 -5.42 12.47 24.72
N SER A 287 -5.38 13.79 24.61
CA SER A 287 -6.01 14.74 25.53
C SER A 287 -7.41 15.22 25.10
N TRP A 288 -8.01 14.62 24.06
CA TRP A 288 -9.37 14.99 23.63
C TRP A 288 -10.43 14.73 24.69
N ASN A 289 -10.27 13.67 25.49
CA ASN A 289 -11.16 13.32 26.61
C ASN A 289 -10.39 12.59 27.72
N GLY A 290 -10.96 12.53 28.93
CA GLY A 290 -10.32 11.91 30.10
C GLY A 290 -9.26 12.79 30.77
N GLY A 291 -9.38 14.12 30.66
CA GLY A 291 -8.43 15.11 31.18
C GLY A 291 -7.36 15.51 30.17
N GLN A 292 -6.72 16.67 30.37
CA GLN A 292 -5.69 17.22 29.48
C GLN A 292 -4.29 17.05 30.06
N GLY A 293 -3.34 16.59 29.24
CA GLY A 293 -1.96 16.34 29.64
C GLY A 293 -1.79 15.10 30.53
N GLY A 294 -0.54 14.79 30.89
CA GLY A 294 -0.22 13.63 31.73
C GLY A 294 -0.47 12.28 31.04
N LYS A 295 -0.48 12.28 29.71
CA LYS A 295 -0.80 11.11 28.87
C LYS A 295 0.45 10.27 28.59
N TYR A 296 1.02 9.65 29.61
CA TYR A 296 2.23 8.82 29.50
C TYR A 296 2.10 7.68 28.48
N GLY A 297 3.17 6.97 28.14
CA GLY A 297 3.08 5.73 27.38
C GLY A 297 2.40 4.65 28.22
N GLU A 298 1.60 3.79 27.58
CA GLU A 298 1.10 2.55 28.18
C GLU A 298 1.29 1.38 27.21
N VAL A 299 1.52 0.19 27.75
CA VAL A 299 1.63 -1.05 26.98
C VAL A 299 0.58 -2.04 27.46
N TRP A 300 -0.25 -2.51 26.52
CA TRP A 300 -1.09 -3.68 26.70
C TRP A 300 -0.28 -4.93 26.38
N SER A 301 -0.14 -5.83 27.33
CA SER A 301 0.60 -7.08 27.13
C SER A 301 -0.25 -8.13 26.41
N ALA A 302 0.25 -8.70 25.32
CA ALA A 302 -0.39 -9.83 24.68
C ALA A 302 -0.47 -11.08 25.57
N ALA A 303 0.51 -11.26 26.46
CA ALA A 303 0.61 -12.43 27.33
C ALA A 303 -0.39 -12.39 28.51
N THR A 304 -0.53 -11.24 29.16
CA THR A 304 -1.41 -11.09 30.35
C THR A 304 -2.74 -10.43 30.04
N ARG A 305 -2.88 -9.81 28.86
CA ARG A 305 -4.03 -9.00 28.43
C ARG A 305 -4.33 -7.81 29.36
N THR A 306 -3.31 -7.25 30.01
CA THR A 306 -3.41 -6.11 30.92
C THR A 306 -2.56 -4.93 30.46
N TRP A 307 -2.92 -3.72 30.89
CA TRP A 307 -2.15 -2.50 30.66
C TRP A 307 -1.12 -2.26 31.77
N ARG A 308 0.01 -1.64 31.40
CA ARG A 308 1.00 -1.07 32.33
C ARG A 308 1.47 0.29 31.83
N THR A 309 1.70 1.21 32.76
CA THR A 309 2.20 2.55 32.47
C THR A 309 3.72 2.60 32.34
N LEU A 310 4.20 3.44 31.42
CA LEU A 310 5.60 3.76 31.18
C LEU A 310 5.91 5.15 31.75
N SER A 311 6.39 5.21 32.99
CA SER A 311 6.70 6.48 33.66
C SER A 311 7.82 7.28 32.98
N GLY A 312 8.64 6.64 32.14
CA GLY A 312 9.69 7.30 31.35
C GLY A 312 9.26 7.79 29.97
N VAL A 313 7.95 7.72 29.64
CA VAL A 313 7.42 8.13 28.32
C VAL A 313 6.26 9.14 28.47
N PRO A 314 6.46 10.34 29.01
CA PRO A 314 5.43 11.39 29.00
C PRO A 314 5.22 11.95 27.58
N ALA A 315 3.96 12.06 27.12
CA ALA A 315 3.65 12.66 25.82
C ALA A 315 4.00 14.16 25.78
N ASN A 316 3.58 14.87 26.81
CA ASN A 316 3.94 16.26 27.09
C ASN A 316 4.99 16.25 28.21
N MET A 317 6.27 16.00 27.89
CA MET A 317 7.37 16.32 28.81
C MET A 317 7.13 17.72 29.42
N PRO A 318 7.41 17.98 30.71
CA PRO A 318 7.17 19.31 31.28
C PRO A 318 7.90 20.37 30.45
N ASP A 319 7.07 21.26 29.91
CA ASP A 319 7.38 22.30 28.92
C ASP A 319 8.31 23.38 29.49
N ALA A 320 9.15 23.95 28.61
CA ALA A 320 10.13 25.04 28.74
C ALA A 320 11.55 24.75 29.30
N SER A 321 11.80 23.74 30.15
CA SER A 321 13.14 23.59 30.78
C SER A 321 14.12 22.65 30.05
N ASN A 322 13.72 21.99 28.96
CA ASN A 322 14.54 21.01 28.25
C ASN A 322 14.42 21.12 26.72
N VAL A 323 14.86 22.25 26.16
CA VAL A 323 14.92 22.47 24.70
C VAL A 323 15.76 21.42 23.95
N SER A 324 16.65 20.72 24.65
CA SER A 324 17.44 19.61 24.11
C SER A 324 16.67 18.29 23.93
N ASN A 325 15.48 18.16 24.52
CA ASN A 325 14.64 16.97 24.43
C ASN A 325 13.17 17.38 24.17
N PRO A 326 12.82 17.78 22.94
CA PRO A 326 11.46 18.18 22.59
C PRO A 326 10.44 17.07 22.91
N PRO A 327 9.21 17.42 23.31
CA PRO A 327 8.16 16.45 23.62
C PRO A 327 7.65 15.71 22.36
N LEU A 328 6.91 14.62 22.58
CA LEU A 328 6.11 13.98 21.52
C LEU A 328 5.00 14.92 21.04
N ALA A 329 4.42 15.68 21.98
CA ALA A 329 3.39 16.67 21.69
C ALA A 329 3.90 17.84 20.85
N GLY A 330 3.08 18.31 19.91
CA GLY A 330 3.37 19.47 19.08
C GLY A 330 2.76 20.79 19.59
N PRO A 331 3.22 21.93 19.06
CA PRO A 331 2.82 23.28 19.49
C PRO A 331 1.50 23.73 18.85
N ASP A 332 0.42 22.96 19.03
CA ASP A 332 -0.91 23.35 18.54
C ASP A 332 -1.44 24.60 19.27
N ALA A 333 -2.15 25.49 18.57
CA ALA A 333 -2.76 26.68 19.16
C ALA A 333 -3.76 26.37 20.28
N ALA A 334 -4.40 25.20 20.27
CA ALA A 334 -5.27 24.74 21.34
C ALA A 334 -4.51 24.08 22.52
N GLY A 335 -3.17 24.14 22.51
CA GLY A 335 -2.30 23.54 23.52
C GLY A 335 -2.39 22.02 23.54
N VAL A 336 -2.16 21.41 24.70
CA VAL A 336 -2.08 19.95 24.84
C VAL A 336 -3.36 19.22 24.44
N TYR A 337 -4.53 19.87 24.51
CA TYR A 337 -5.81 19.31 24.05
C TYR A 337 -5.75 18.79 22.60
N ARG A 338 -4.94 19.43 21.75
CA ARG A 338 -4.65 18.99 20.38
C ARG A 338 -3.23 18.50 20.19
N GLY A 339 -2.27 19.10 20.90
CA GLY A 339 -0.84 18.88 20.68
C GLY A 339 -0.37 17.44 20.88
N ASP A 340 -1.03 16.66 21.75
CA ASP A 340 -0.65 15.26 22.01
C ASP A 340 -1.51 14.21 21.29
N ASN A 341 -2.26 14.61 20.26
CA ASN A 341 -3.15 13.73 19.50
C ASN A 341 -2.47 13.11 18.27
N HIS A 342 -3.05 11.99 17.80
CA HIS A 342 -2.82 11.44 16.45
C HIS A 342 -1.35 11.18 16.08
N MET A 343 -0.58 10.65 17.03
CA MET A 343 0.83 10.30 16.84
C MET A 343 1.04 9.29 15.70
N TRP A 344 2.10 9.49 14.91
CA TRP A 344 2.48 8.61 13.82
C TRP A 344 3.43 7.53 14.33
N LEU A 345 2.85 6.46 14.86
CA LEU A 345 3.57 5.39 15.53
C LEU A 345 3.80 4.20 14.61
N PHE A 346 5.04 3.68 14.60
CA PHE A 346 5.41 2.48 13.88
C PHE A 346 6.15 1.51 14.82
N GLY A 347 5.51 0.38 15.16
CA GLY A 347 6.18 -0.69 15.89
C GLY A 347 7.40 -1.25 15.13
N ALA A 348 8.49 -1.44 15.87
CA ALA A 348 9.78 -1.95 15.41
C ALA A 348 10.24 -3.14 16.27
N ALA A 349 11.45 -3.64 16.02
CA ALA A 349 12.01 -4.79 16.71
C ALA A 349 12.27 -4.50 18.20
N ASP A 350 12.36 -5.56 19.01
CA ASP A 350 12.88 -5.53 20.38
C ASP A 350 12.22 -4.53 21.35
N GLY A 351 10.92 -4.29 21.16
CA GLY A 351 10.13 -3.39 22.00
C GLY A 351 10.30 -1.90 21.67
N TRP A 352 10.90 -1.57 20.52
CA TRP A 352 11.00 -0.21 20.03
C TRP A 352 9.75 0.22 19.27
N VAL A 353 9.38 1.49 19.41
CA VAL A 353 8.38 2.17 18.58
C VAL A 353 8.99 3.44 18.01
N PHE A 354 8.85 3.65 16.70
CA PHE A 354 9.24 4.90 16.06
C PHE A 354 8.06 5.88 16.07
N HIS A 355 8.30 7.11 16.53
CA HIS A 355 7.39 8.23 16.44
C HIS A 355 7.87 9.19 15.35
N ALA A 356 7.13 9.25 14.23
CA ALA A 356 7.48 10.04 13.06
C ALA A 356 6.91 11.47 13.06
N GLY A 357 5.96 11.76 13.96
CA GLY A 357 5.21 13.02 14.05
C GLY A 357 3.88 12.84 14.81
N PRO A 358 3.01 13.86 14.86
CA PRO A 358 3.00 15.06 14.02
C PRO A 358 3.99 16.15 14.42
N ALA A 359 4.57 16.10 15.63
CA ALA A 359 5.66 16.99 16.03
C ALA A 359 6.80 16.96 15.00
N ALA A 360 7.52 18.08 14.84
CA ALA A 360 8.67 18.15 13.94
C ALA A 360 9.81 17.24 14.44
N ALA A 361 9.97 17.11 15.76
CA ALA A 361 10.90 16.18 16.38
C ALA A 361 10.39 14.74 16.29
N MET A 362 11.26 13.84 15.82
CA MET A 362 11.01 12.40 15.76
C MET A 362 11.72 11.70 16.91
N HIS A 363 11.21 10.52 17.29
CA HIS A 363 11.70 9.81 18.47
C HIS A 363 11.73 8.30 18.25
N TRP A 364 12.69 7.64 18.90
CA TRP A 364 12.59 6.22 19.26
C TRP A 364 12.06 6.12 20.68
N ILE A 365 11.04 5.29 20.87
CA ILE A 365 10.43 5.04 22.17
C ILE A 365 10.79 3.62 22.57
N ASP A 366 11.53 3.48 23.67
CA ASP A 366 11.74 2.20 24.33
C ASP A 366 10.53 1.91 25.20
N THR A 367 9.86 0.79 24.94
CA THR A 367 8.67 0.41 25.72
C THR A 367 8.99 -0.56 26.87
N ARG A 368 10.23 -1.01 27.01
CA ARG A 368 10.65 -1.98 28.04
C ARG A 368 10.78 -1.31 29.41
N GLY A 369 10.58 -2.07 30.49
CA GLY A 369 10.65 -1.53 31.86
C GLY A 369 9.72 -0.33 32.05
N SER A 370 10.24 0.78 32.58
CA SER A 370 9.52 2.06 32.71
C SER A 370 9.39 2.84 31.40
N GLY A 371 10.04 2.39 30.33
CA GLY A 371 10.17 3.06 29.05
C GLY A 371 11.13 4.25 29.05
N ALA A 372 11.47 4.72 27.86
CA ALA A 372 12.30 5.90 27.62
C ALA A 372 12.02 6.51 26.23
N ILE A 373 12.32 7.80 26.07
CA ILE A 373 12.28 8.51 24.79
C ILE A 373 13.70 8.87 24.39
N LEU A 374 14.10 8.47 23.17
CA LEU A 374 15.36 8.82 22.53
C LEU A 374 15.07 9.71 21.33
N GLN A 375 15.77 10.84 21.25
CA GLN A 375 15.65 11.76 20.11
C GLN A 375 16.15 11.10 18.82
N ALA A 376 15.38 11.25 17.75
CA ALA A 376 15.72 10.77 16.41
C ALA A 376 15.91 11.93 15.41
N GLY A 377 16.01 13.16 15.91
CA GLY A 377 16.21 14.37 15.11
C GLY A 377 14.91 14.92 14.49
N PRO A 378 14.99 16.11 13.86
CA PRO A 378 13.84 16.72 13.22
C PRO A 378 13.50 16.04 11.89
N ARG A 379 12.24 16.14 11.47
CA ARG A 379 11.77 15.73 10.14
C ARG A 379 12.21 16.73 9.06
N SER A 380 13.53 16.87 8.87
CA SER A 380 14.13 17.89 8.00
C SER A 380 13.60 19.30 8.37
N ASP A 381 13.11 20.02 7.38
CA ASP A 381 12.48 21.34 7.43
C ASP A 381 10.94 21.27 7.54
N ASP A 382 10.37 20.07 7.79
CA ASP A 382 8.93 19.94 7.99
C ASP A 382 8.53 20.45 9.38
N PRO A 383 7.58 21.39 9.47
CA PRO A 383 7.08 21.86 10.76
C PRO A 383 6.17 20.80 11.41
N TYR A 384 5.64 21.14 12.58
CA TYR A 384 4.49 20.42 13.13
C TYR A 384 3.35 20.36 12.10
N ALA A 385 2.80 19.16 11.90
CA ALA A 385 1.87 18.87 10.82
C ALA A 385 0.71 18.00 11.32
N MET A 386 -0.20 18.60 12.08
CA MET A 386 -1.35 17.88 12.63
C MET A 386 -2.29 17.38 11.51
N THR A 387 -2.88 16.19 11.72
CA THR A 387 -3.79 15.52 10.77
C THR A 387 -3.22 15.26 9.36
N ALA A 388 -1.88 15.24 9.24
CA ALA A 388 -1.21 14.64 8.11
C ALA A 388 -1.35 13.11 8.14
N SER A 389 -0.96 12.45 7.05
CA SER A 389 -0.86 11.00 7.00
C SER A 389 0.61 10.56 6.93
N ALA A 390 0.93 9.42 7.54
CA ALA A 390 2.23 8.77 7.45
C ALA A 390 2.02 7.26 7.20
N VAL A 391 2.71 6.69 6.22
CA VAL A 391 2.53 5.30 5.79
C VAL A 391 3.84 4.60 5.49
N MET A 392 4.04 3.38 6.01
CA MET A 392 5.20 2.55 5.72
C MET A 392 4.99 1.79 4.40
N TYR A 393 5.47 2.36 3.30
CA TYR A 393 5.23 1.84 1.95
C TYR A 393 6.24 0.75 1.52
N ASP A 394 7.37 0.69 2.22
CA ASP A 394 8.38 -0.36 2.10
C ASP A 394 9.07 -0.58 3.46
N ILE A 395 9.88 -1.62 3.59
CA ILE A 395 10.60 -1.96 4.81
C ILE A 395 11.45 -0.76 5.24
N GLY A 396 11.09 -0.19 6.39
CA GLY A 396 11.79 0.95 6.97
C GLY A 396 11.62 2.28 6.20
N LYS A 397 10.78 2.35 5.16
CA LYS A 397 10.52 3.58 4.41
C LYS A 397 9.11 4.10 4.70
N ILE A 398 9.04 5.28 5.27
CA ILE A 398 7.79 5.95 5.66
C ILE A 398 7.60 7.19 4.79
N LEU A 399 6.45 7.30 4.13
CA LEU A 399 6.05 8.49 3.40
C LEU A 399 5.14 9.34 4.28
N LYS A 400 5.53 10.60 4.53
CA LYS A 400 4.72 11.63 5.19
C LYS A 400 4.03 12.51 4.14
N LEU A 401 2.76 12.83 4.35
CA LEU A 401 1.90 13.57 3.42
C LEU A 401 1.05 14.63 4.12
N GLY A 402 1.28 15.91 3.79
CA GLY A 402 0.38 17.02 4.14
C GLY A 402 0.38 17.43 5.61
N GLY A 403 -0.80 17.65 6.18
CA GLY A 403 -1.05 18.17 7.52
C GLY A 403 -1.22 19.69 7.57
N ALA A 404 -1.53 20.22 8.74
CA ALA A 404 -1.74 21.64 8.99
C ALA A 404 -0.97 22.11 10.25
N PRO A 405 -0.70 23.42 10.39
CA PRO A 405 -0.02 23.94 11.58
C PRO A 405 -0.85 23.80 12.87
N ASN A 406 -2.17 23.71 12.77
CA ASN A 406 -3.06 23.41 13.90
C ASN A 406 -4.14 22.41 13.47
N HIS A 407 -4.74 21.74 14.44
CA HIS A 407 -5.85 20.82 14.17
C HIS A 407 -7.06 21.49 13.51
N ASP A 408 -7.36 22.74 13.90
CA ASP A 408 -8.62 23.43 13.54
C ASP A 408 -8.39 24.75 12.77
N SER A 409 -7.15 25.09 12.39
CA SER A 409 -6.86 26.29 11.60
C SER A 409 -5.53 26.24 10.82
N GLY A 410 -5.38 27.15 9.85
CA GLY A 410 -4.18 27.35 9.04
C GLY A 410 -4.21 26.64 7.69
N ASP A 411 -3.36 27.06 6.76
CA ASP A 411 -3.32 26.45 5.42
C ASP A 411 -2.67 25.06 5.48
N ALA A 412 -3.31 24.08 4.83
CA ALA A 412 -2.79 22.74 4.76
C ALA A 412 -1.53 22.67 3.87
N PHE A 413 -0.56 21.87 4.30
CA PHE A 413 0.69 21.68 3.58
C PHE A 413 0.51 20.73 2.40
N LYS A 414 1.23 21.04 1.31
CA LYS A 414 1.44 20.14 0.16
C LYS A 414 2.72 19.31 0.26
N THR A 415 3.46 19.45 1.37
CA THR A 415 4.79 18.87 1.53
C THR A 415 4.72 17.37 1.73
N ALA A 416 5.69 16.67 1.15
CA ALA A 416 5.88 15.24 1.29
C ALA A 416 7.34 14.93 1.62
N TYR A 417 7.56 13.91 2.45
CA TYR A 417 8.89 13.50 2.90
C TYR A 417 8.99 11.98 2.95
N ILE A 418 10.16 11.46 2.61
CA ILE A 418 10.55 10.09 2.96
C ILE A 418 11.35 10.15 4.24
N ILE A 419 10.92 9.36 5.22
CA ILE A 419 11.65 9.06 6.45
C ILE A 419 12.14 7.63 6.33
N ASP A 420 13.43 7.42 6.50
CA ASP A 420 14.09 6.13 6.33
C ASP A 420 14.71 5.68 7.63
N ILE A 421 14.10 4.67 8.25
CA ILE A 421 14.53 4.02 9.49
C ILE A 421 15.27 2.70 9.24
N SER A 422 15.74 2.45 8.02
CA SER A 422 16.36 1.16 7.64
C SER A 422 17.68 0.87 8.38
N ALA A 423 18.28 1.88 9.03
CA ALA A 423 19.42 1.69 9.91
C ALA A 423 19.07 0.91 11.19
N GLY A 424 17.78 0.69 11.46
CA GLY A 424 17.28 -0.07 12.62
C GLY A 424 17.19 0.78 13.89
N ALA A 425 16.36 0.34 14.83
CA ALA A 425 16.23 1.03 16.11
C ALA A 425 17.49 0.83 16.98
N PRO A 426 17.93 1.85 17.77
CA PRO A 426 17.42 3.22 17.83
C PRO A 426 18.28 4.20 17.00
N MET A 427 18.78 3.80 15.82
CA MET A 427 19.63 4.66 14.98
C MET A 427 18.84 5.83 14.40
N ALA A 428 19.51 6.96 14.21
CA ALA A 428 18.89 8.14 13.61
C ALA A 428 18.38 7.82 12.19
N PRO A 429 17.14 8.19 11.84
CA PRO A 429 16.63 8.08 10.48
C PRO A 429 17.34 9.05 9.54
N THR A 430 17.24 8.77 8.24
CA THR A 430 17.47 9.82 7.23
C THR A 430 16.13 10.37 6.76
N VAL A 431 16.08 11.67 6.47
CA VAL A 431 14.85 12.33 6.02
C VAL A 431 15.14 13.12 4.76
N ARG A 432 14.27 13.00 3.76
CA ARG A 432 14.38 13.74 2.50
C ARG A 432 13.04 14.30 2.08
N LYS A 433 13.05 15.59 1.73
CA LYS A 433 11.91 16.29 1.13
C LYS A 433 11.71 15.86 -0.31
N LEU A 434 10.47 15.61 -0.69
CA LEU A 434 10.09 15.28 -2.06
C LEU A 434 9.52 16.49 -2.79
N SER A 435 9.31 16.33 -4.10
CA SER A 435 8.38 17.19 -4.83
C SER A 435 7.01 17.18 -4.15
N PRO A 436 6.32 18.33 -4.07
CA PRO A 436 5.07 18.43 -3.35
C PRO A 436 3.92 17.70 -4.06
N MET A 437 2.89 17.38 -3.29
CA MET A 437 1.56 17.08 -3.82
C MET A 437 1.00 18.27 -4.63
N ALA A 438 0.03 17.99 -5.48
CA ALA A 438 -0.71 19.01 -6.24
C ALA A 438 -1.54 19.90 -5.30
N TYR A 439 -2.06 19.34 -4.21
CA TYR A 439 -2.93 20.03 -3.26
C TYR A 439 -2.34 20.01 -1.85
N GLY A 440 -2.57 21.07 -1.08
CA GLY A 440 -2.40 21.03 0.37
C GLY A 440 -3.54 20.22 0.99
N ARG A 441 -3.23 19.30 1.90
CA ARG A 441 -4.25 18.41 2.50
C ARG A 441 -4.08 18.23 4.00
N THR A 442 -5.17 18.41 4.73
CA THR A 442 -5.34 18.12 6.17
C THR A 442 -6.56 17.20 6.35
N PHE A 443 -6.63 16.45 7.45
CA PHE A 443 -7.59 15.33 7.59
C PHE A 443 -7.48 14.31 6.44
N VAL A 444 -6.27 14.16 5.91
CA VAL A 444 -5.97 13.34 4.73
C VAL A 444 -5.83 11.87 5.14
N ASN A 445 -6.28 10.96 4.28
CA ASN A 445 -6.01 9.54 4.41
C ASN A 445 -4.98 9.11 3.34
N SER A 446 -4.17 8.10 3.67
CA SER A 446 -3.30 7.44 2.70
C SER A 446 -3.33 5.92 2.84
N VAL A 447 -3.18 5.22 1.73
CA VAL A 447 -3.21 3.76 1.65
C VAL A 447 -2.04 3.26 0.80
N VAL A 448 -1.19 2.38 1.36
CA VAL A 448 -0.17 1.69 0.57
C VAL A 448 -0.79 0.59 -0.28
N LEU A 449 -0.40 0.55 -1.56
CA LEU A 449 -0.86 -0.44 -2.53
C LEU A 449 0.15 -1.60 -2.68
N PRO A 450 -0.27 -2.79 -3.17
CA PRO A 450 0.61 -3.96 -3.30
C PRO A 450 1.89 -3.74 -4.11
N ASN A 451 1.86 -2.86 -5.11
CA ASN A 451 3.01 -2.53 -5.94
C ASN A 451 4.00 -1.56 -5.26
N GLY A 452 3.63 -0.95 -4.13
CA GLY A 452 4.43 0.04 -3.41
C GLY A 452 3.97 1.48 -3.61
N ASP A 453 3.09 1.75 -4.58
CA ASP A 453 2.50 3.07 -4.74
C ASP A 453 1.64 3.43 -3.51
N VAL A 454 1.49 4.72 -3.25
CA VAL A 454 0.67 5.24 -2.15
C VAL A 454 -0.45 6.09 -2.71
N PHE A 455 -1.69 5.72 -2.37
CA PHE A 455 -2.88 6.45 -2.75
C PHE A 455 -3.26 7.47 -1.68
N VAL A 456 -3.43 8.73 -2.07
CA VAL A 456 -3.69 9.89 -1.18
C VAL A 456 -5.10 10.40 -1.46
N ILE A 457 -5.93 10.47 -0.40
CA ILE A 457 -7.38 10.55 -0.55
C ILE A 457 -7.96 11.62 0.37
N GLY A 458 -8.85 12.44 -0.20
CA GLY A 458 -9.65 13.41 0.54
C GLY A 458 -8.84 14.48 1.23
N GLY A 459 -9.36 14.92 2.37
CA GLY A 459 -8.88 16.05 3.13
C GLY A 459 -9.32 17.40 2.57
N GLN A 460 -8.95 18.44 3.30
CA GLN A 460 -9.26 19.83 2.98
C GLN A 460 -7.98 20.64 2.78
N THR A 461 -8.06 21.73 2.02
CA THR A 461 -6.95 22.70 1.93
C THR A 461 -6.85 23.59 3.18
N GLN A 462 -7.90 23.62 4.00
CA GLN A 462 -7.94 24.27 5.31
C GLN A 462 -8.72 23.39 6.30
N PRO A 463 -8.23 23.17 7.53
CA PRO A 463 -8.88 22.30 8.49
C PRO A 463 -10.13 22.98 9.05
N VAL A 464 -11.30 22.54 8.59
CA VAL A 464 -12.59 22.95 9.13
C VAL A 464 -13.36 21.68 9.51
N PRO A 465 -13.25 21.21 10.76
CA PRO A 465 -13.97 20.03 11.22
C PRO A 465 -15.46 20.11 10.90
N PHE A 466 -16.08 18.95 10.61
CA PHE A 466 -17.53 18.83 10.35
C PHE A 466 -18.04 19.62 9.14
N SER A 467 -17.16 20.03 8.22
CA SER A 467 -17.51 20.82 7.03
C SER A 467 -16.97 20.19 5.75
N ASP A 468 -17.73 20.40 4.67
CA ASP A 468 -17.34 20.06 3.30
C ASP A 468 -16.63 21.21 2.56
N SER A 469 -16.45 22.36 3.23
CA SER A 469 -15.71 23.47 2.66
C SER A 469 -14.26 23.07 2.37
N TYR A 470 -13.64 23.64 1.33
CA TYR A 470 -12.24 23.40 0.98
C TYR A 470 -11.87 21.94 0.66
N SER A 471 -12.85 21.08 0.41
CA SER A 471 -12.64 19.66 0.10
C SER A 471 -11.81 19.45 -1.15
N VAL A 472 -10.83 18.55 -1.07
CA VAL A 472 -10.05 18.12 -2.23
C VAL A 472 -10.60 16.79 -2.74
N LEU A 473 -11.45 16.86 -3.77
CA LEU A 473 -12.08 15.67 -4.37
C LEU A 473 -11.13 14.87 -5.25
N ALA A 474 -10.24 15.55 -5.99
CA ALA A 474 -9.20 14.88 -6.77
C ALA A 474 -8.28 14.10 -5.81
N ALA A 475 -8.01 12.84 -6.10
CA ALA A 475 -7.05 12.05 -5.34
C ALA A 475 -5.68 12.07 -6.05
N GLU A 476 -4.64 11.60 -5.37
CA GLU A 476 -3.29 11.54 -5.93
C GLU A 476 -2.68 10.15 -5.72
N LEU A 477 -1.89 9.69 -6.69
CA LEU A 477 -1.12 8.47 -6.59
C LEU A 477 0.37 8.82 -6.62
N TRP A 478 1.09 8.42 -5.60
CA TRP A 478 2.54 8.58 -5.54
C TRP A 478 3.24 7.26 -5.85
N SER A 479 4.24 7.30 -6.73
CA SER A 479 5.07 6.14 -7.01
C SER A 479 6.45 6.26 -6.36
N PRO A 480 6.89 5.28 -5.53
CA PRO A 480 8.22 5.30 -4.94
C PRO A 480 9.33 5.08 -5.97
N GLU A 481 9.05 4.41 -7.09
CA GLU A 481 10.06 4.15 -8.12
C GLU A 481 10.36 5.41 -8.95
N LEU A 482 9.34 6.27 -9.14
CA LEU A 482 9.44 7.51 -9.91
C LEU A 482 9.61 8.75 -9.03
N GLU A 483 9.25 8.65 -7.76
CA GLU A 483 9.12 9.74 -6.79
C GLU A 483 8.22 10.90 -7.24
N THR A 484 7.23 10.59 -8.09
CA THR A 484 6.28 11.55 -8.64
C THR A 484 4.86 11.29 -8.16
N PHE A 485 4.11 12.37 -7.94
CA PHE A 485 2.67 12.35 -7.78
C PHE A 485 2.00 12.49 -9.15
N ILE A 486 0.91 11.75 -9.35
CA ILE A 486 -0.05 12.02 -10.41
C ILE A 486 -1.43 12.27 -9.79
N THR A 487 -2.16 13.26 -10.31
CA THR A 487 -3.56 13.48 -9.96
C THR A 487 -4.44 12.49 -10.70
N VAL A 488 -5.36 11.85 -10.00
CA VAL A 488 -6.34 10.91 -10.57
C VAL A 488 -7.76 11.48 -10.44
N PRO A 489 -8.75 10.95 -11.18
CA PRO A 489 -10.12 11.46 -11.19
C PRO A 489 -10.72 11.62 -9.78
N PRO A 490 -11.56 12.66 -9.60
CA PRO A 490 -12.11 12.97 -8.30
C PRO A 490 -13.13 11.93 -7.83
N MET A 491 -13.18 11.71 -6.52
CA MET A 491 -14.30 11.06 -5.84
C MET A 491 -15.54 11.96 -5.88
N GLN A 492 -16.72 11.40 -5.62
CA GLN A 492 -17.99 12.13 -5.72
C GLN A 492 -18.39 12.80 -4.40
N LYS A 493 -17.92 12.28 -3.27
CA LYS A 493 -18.24 12.78 -1.93
C LYS A 493 -17.00 13.34 -1.23
N PRO A 494 -17.10 14.48 -0.54
CA PRO A 494 -16.08 14.94 0.39
C PRO A 494 -15.68 13.87 1.42
N ARG A 495 -14.39 13.78 1.72
CA ARG A 495 -13.83 12.85 2.72
C ARG A 495 -12.84 13.62 3.59
N ASN A 496 -13.37 14.33 4.57
CA ASN A 496 -12.62 15.28 5.39
C ASN A 496 -12.42 14.73 6.81
N TYR A 497 -12.64 15.55 7.83
CA TYR A 497 -12.66 15.12 9.22
C TYR A 497 -13.65 13.96 9.43
N HIS A 498 -13.20 12.93 10.16
CA HIS A 498 -13.89 11.64 10.35
C HIS A 498 -14.07 10.78 9.10
N SER A 499 -13.34 11.05 8.02
CA SER A 499 -13.22 10.07 6.93
C SER A 499 -12.15 9.02 7.22
N MET A 500 -12.29 7.88 6.58
CA MET A 500 -11.34 6.76 6.67
C MET A 500 -11.12 6.12 5.30
N ALA A 501 -9.97 5.47 5.12
CA ALA A 501 -9.68 4.66 3.94
C ALA A 501 -8.88 3.40 4.27
N LEU A 502 -9.16 2.30 3.55
CA LEU A 502 -8.49 1.01 3.71
C LEU A 502 -8.28 0.29 2.37
N LEU A 503 -7.17 -0.45 2.26
CA LEU A 503 -6.93 -1.38 1.17
C LEU A 503 -7.92 -2.55 1.26
N LEU A 504 -8.43 -3.01 0.12
CA LEU A 504 -9.28 -4.18 0.00
C LEU A 504 -8.49 -5.40 -0.49
N MET A 505 -9.00 -6.59 -0.21
CA MET A 505 -8.39 -7.87 -0.62
C MET A 505 -8.20 -7.99 -2.13
N ASP A 506 -9.00 -7.28 -2.93
CA ASP A 506 -8.90 -7.29 -4.38
C ASP A 506 -7.99 -6.17 -4.94
N GLY A 507 -7.22 -5.48 -4.09
CA GLY A 507 -6.32 -4.40 -4.50
C GLY A 507 -7.01 -3.07 -4.83
N ARG A 508 -8.32 -2.96 -4.63
CA ARG A 508 -9.01 -1.66 -4.67
C ARG A 508 -8.89 -0.94 -3.32
N VAL A 509 -9.29 0.32 -3.26
CA VAL A 509 -9.27 1.11 -2.02
C VAL A 509 -10.69 1.56 -1.69
N LEU A 510 -11.14 1.32 -0.46
CA LEU A 510 -12.38 1.89 0.06
C LEU A 510 -12.07 3.21 0.76
N SER A 511 -12.88 4.24 0.50
CA SER A 511 -12.88 5.52 1.20
C SER A 511 -14.31 5.85 1.64
N GLY A 512 -14.51 6.24 2.89
CA GLY A 512 -15.85 6.47 3.43
C GLY A 512 -15.86 7.42 4.61
N GLY A 513 -17.07 7.79 5.04
CA GLY A 513 -17.26 8.65 6.20
C GLY A 513 -16.94 10.12 5.92
N GLY A 514 -16.87 10.88 7.01
CA GLY A 514 -16.92 12.34 7.03
C GLY A 514 -18.11 12.83 7.84
N GLY A 515 -17.90 13.81 8.71
CA GLY A 515 -18.96 14.40 9.53
C GLY A 515 -19.06 13.78 10.93
N LEU A 516 -20.09 12.96 11.17
CA LEU A 516 -20.54 12.48 12.48
C LEU A 516 -20.98 13.62 13.42
N CYS A 517 -21.69 14.59 12.87
CA CYS A 517 -22.10 15.84 13.54
C CYS A 517 -23.62 16.03 13.61
N ASP A 518 -24.42 15.10 13.08
CA ASP A 518 -25.85 15.31 12.79
C ASP A 518 -26.05 16.59 11.94
N CYS A 519 -25.21 16.74 10.91
CA CYS A 519 -25.12 17.96 10.12
C CYS A 519 -24.88 17.68 8.64
N ALA A 520 -24.87 18.74 7.81
CA ALA A 520 -24.75 18.60 6.36
C ALA A 520 -23.41 17.98 5.88
N GLY A 521 -22.39 17.96 6.75
CA GLY A 521 -21.11 17.29 6.50
C GLY A 521 -21.12 15.78 6.77
N ASP A 522 -22.26 15.20 7.18
CA ASP A 522 -22.37 13.75 7.40
C ASP A 522 -22.41 12.99 6.07
N HIS A 523 -21.47 12.06 5.90
CA HIS A 523 -21.39 11.15 4.75
C HIS A 523 -21.56 9.70 5.21
N PRO A 524 -22.80 9.20 5.40
CA PRO A 524 -23.09 7.80 5.70
C PRO A 524 -22.97 6.94 4.44
N ASP A 525 -21.84 7.05 3.75
CA ASP A 525 -21.56 6.36 2.52
C ASP A 525 -20.07 6.10 2.35
N ALA A 526 -19.75 5.24 1.38
CA ALA A 526 -18.39 4.95 0.95
C ALA A 526 -18.30 4.85 -0.58
N GLU A 527 -17.10 5.02 -1.11
CA GLU A 527 -16.78 4.82 -2.51
C GLU A 527 -15.56 3.90 -2.63
N ILE A 528 -15.53 3.08 -3.69
CA ILE A 528 -14.40 2.17 -3.96
C ILE A 528 -13.65 2.67 -5.19
N TYR A 529 -12.36 2.95 -5.02
CA TYR A 529 -11.44 3.32 -6.08
C TYR A 529 -10.77 2.11 -6.68
N THR A 530 -10.69 2.07 -8.02
CA THR A 530 -9.94 1.09 -8.81
C THR A 530 -8.64 1.73 -9.30
N PRO A 531 -7.48 1.40 -8.70
CA PRO A 531 -6.24 2.04 -9.09
C PRO A 531 -5.76 1.62 -10.49
N PRO A 532 -4.92 2.45 -11.15
CA PRO A 532 -4.49 2.25 -12.54
C PRO A 532 -3.82 0.90 -12.83
N TYR A 533 -3.16 0.30 -11.84
CA TYR A 533 -2.54 -1.03 -11.97
C TYR A 533 -3.52 -2.21 -12.16
N LEU A 534 -4.83 -1.99 -12.03
CA LEU A 534 -5.87 -2.98 -12.32
C LEU A 534 -6.44 -2.79 -13.72
N LEU A 535 -5.87 -1.86 -14.49
CA LEU A 535 -6.35 -1.49 -15.82
C LEU A 535 -5.26 -1.74 -16.86
N ALA A 536 -5.67 -2.27 -18.01
CA ALA A 536 -4.86 -2.34 -19.21
C ALA A 536 -4.58 -0.93 -19.75
N SER A 537 -3.65 -0.80 -20.69
CA SER A 537 -3.21 0.50 -21.23
C SER A 537 -4.33 1.34 -21.85
N ASP A 538 -5.43 0.71 -22.25
CA ASP A 538 -6.63 1.35 -22.82
C ASP A 538 -7.70 1.72 -21.77
N GLY A 539 -7.46 1.44 -20.48
CA GLY A 539 -8.39 1.71 -19.38
C GLY A 539 -9.41 0.59 -19.10
N SER A 540 -9.40 -0.51 -19.86
CA SER A 540 -10.21 -1.71 -19.56
C SER A 540 -9.61 -2.51 -18.39
N PRO A 541 -10.37 -3.39 -17.71
CA PRO A 541 -9.80 -4.23 -16.64
C PRO A 541 -8.65 -5.12 -17.13
N ALA A 542 -7.50 -5.08 -16.44
CA ALA A 542 -6.36 -5.92 -16.75
C ALA A 542 -6.60 -7.38 -16.32
N PRO A 543 -6.14 -8.37 -17.10
CA PRO A 543 -6.05 -9.76 -16.64
C PRO A 543 -5.16 -9.86 -15.41
N ARG A 544 -5.64 -10.51 -14.35
CA ARG A 544 -4.92 -10.60 -13.08
C ARG A 544 -4.29 -11.98 -12.90
N PRO A 545 -3.09 -12.10 -12.28
CA PRO A 545 -2.63 -13.38 -11.76
C PRO A 545 -3.54 -13.85 -10.63
N ALA A 546 -3.61 -15.15 -10.39
CA ALA A 546 -4.36 -15.76 -9.30
C ALA A 546 -3.43 -16.60 -8.43
N ILE A 547 -3.51 -16.41 -7.10
CA ILE A 547 -2.90 -17.32 -6.13
C ILE A 547 -3.86 -18.49 -5.92
N THR A 548 -3.50 -19.66 -6.45
CA THR A 548 -4.32 -20.87 -6.39
C THR A 548 -4.09 -21.66 -5.11
N ALA A 549 -2.90 -21.55 -4.51
CA ALA A 549 -2.60 -22.12 -3.19
C ALA A 549 -1.59 -21.25 -2.43
N ALA A 550 -1.83 -21.08 -1.12
CA ALA A 550 -0.91 -20.47 -0.16
C ALA A 550 -1.27 -20.98 1.25
N PRO A 551 -0.32 -21.07 2.20
CA PRO A 551 -0.63 -21.44 3.58
C PRO A 551 -1.45 -20.34 4.27
N ALA A 552 -2.29 -20.74 5.23
CA ALA A 552 -3.09 -19.82 6.05
C ALA A 552 -2.23 -19.06 7.09
N SER A 553 -1.06 -19.57 7.43
CA SER A 553 -0.15 -18.94 8.38
C SER A 553 1.33 -19.20 8.05
N ALA A 554 2.20 -18.34 8.57
CA ALA A 554 3.65 -18.50 8.50
C ALA A 554 4.34 -17.98 9.75
N THR A 555 5.56 -18.43 9.99
CA THR A 555 6.43 -17.94 11.06
C THR A 555 7.54 -17.08 10.47
N TRP A 556 8.11 -16.19 11.27
CA TRP A 556 9.29 -15.41 10.88
C TRP A 556 10.46 -16.29 10.44
N GLY A 557 11.17 -15.85 9.40
CA GLY A 557 12.33 -16.56 8.84
C GLY A 557 11.99 -17.83 8.06
N SER A 558 10.71 -18.22 7.97
CA SER A 558 10.29 -19.40 7.21
C SER A 558 10.25 -19.16 5.70
N GLN A 559 10.20 -20.26 4.95
CA GLN A 559 9.87 -20.27 3.53
C GLN A 559 8.46 -20.83 3.37
N ILE A 560 7.61 -20.15 2.60
CA ILE A 560 6.25 -20.61 2.31
C ILE A 560 6.06 -20.96 0.84
N ALA A 561 5.38 -22.08 0.59
CA ALA A 561 5.04 -22.51 -0.75
C ALA A 561 3.79 -21.78 -1.26
N VAL A 562 3.87 -21.20 -2.45
CA VAL A 562 2.78 -20.47 -3.10
C VAL A 562 2.66 -20.90 -4.56
N THR A 563 1.42 -21.16 -4.99
CA THR A 563 1.11 -21.55 -6.37
C THR A 563 0.31 -20.44 -7.04
N THR A 564 0.66 -20.12 -8.28
CA THR A 564 -0.07 -19.17 -9.12
C THR A 564 -0.47 -19.81 -10.45
N ASP A 565 -1.51 -19.27 -11.09
CA ASP A 565 -1.98 -19.69 -12.43
C ASP A 565 -1.03 -19.28 -13.57
N ARG A 566 -0.22 -18.24 -13.35
CA ARG A 566 0.74 -17.68 -14.31
C ARG A 566 1.97 -17.14 -13.60
N ALA A 567 2.98 -16.73 -14.37
CA ALA A 567 4.20 -16.17 -13.82
C ALA A 567 3.93 -14.88 -13.02
N ALA A 568 4.39 -14.85 -11.78
CA ALA A 568 4.51 -13.66 -10.96
C ALA A 568 5.96 -13.12 -11.04
N ALA A 569 6.09 -11.81 -11.08
CA ALA A 569 7.36 -11.09 -11.06
C ALA A 569 7.70 -10.55 -9.67
N ARG A 570 6.70 -10.29 -8.82
CA ARG A 570 6.87 -9.79 -7.45
C ARG A 570 5.83 -10.38 -6.52
N PHE A 571 6.15 -10.45 -5.24
CA PHE A 571 5.20 -10.76 -4.16
C PHE A 571 5.31 -9.70 -3.07
N ALA A 572 4.20 -9.40 -2.43
CA ALA A 572 4.17 -8.46 -1.30
C ALA A 572 3.13 -8.90 -0.27
N LEU A 573 3.47 -8.70 1.01
CA LEU A 573 2.51 -8.67 2.09
C LEU A 573 2.10 -7.23 2.36
N VAL A 574 0.80 -6.98 2.52
CA VAL A 574 0.30 -5.71 3.08
C VAL A 574 -0.48 -6.04 4.35
N ARG A 575 -0.08 -5.46 5.48
CA ARG A 575 -0.73 -5.75 6.77
C ARG A 575 -2.17 -5.27 6.75
N MET A 576 -3.11 -6.12 7.16
CA MET A 576 -4.49 -5.71 7.41
C MET A 576 -4.50 -4.65 8.51
N ALA A 577 -5.39 -3.67 8.37
CA ALA A 577 -5.28 -2.44 9.11
C ALA A 577 -6.60 -1.93 9.68
N SER A 578 -6.47 -1.01 10.63
CA SER A 578 -7.55 -0.19 11.16
C SER A 578 -7.25 1.29 10.93
N ALA A 579 -8.29 2.10 10.75
CA ALA A 579 -8.13 3.52 10.42
C ALA A 579 -9.21 4.38 11.09
N THR A 580 -8.79 5.52 11.64
CA THR A 580 -9.66 6.58 12.13
C THR A 580 -8.87 7.90 12.22
N HIS A 581 -9.52 9.05 12.01
CA HIS A 581 -8.90 10.38 12.21
C HIS A 581 -7.53 10.56 11.54
N SER A 582 -7.37 10.12 10.28
CA SER A 582 -6.08 10.11 9.54
C SER A 582 -4.99 9.19 10.10
N VAL A 583 -5.25 8.49 11.19
CA VAL A 583 -4.32 7.56 11.85
C VAL A 583 -4.59 6.14 11.36
N ASN A 584 -3.55 5.51 10.81
CA ASN A 584 -3.49 4.09 10.54
C ASN A 584 -2.05 3.61 10.78
N THR A 585 -1.80 3.08 11.97
CA THR A 585 -0.49 2.60 12.45
C THR A 585 -0.26 1.12 12.13
N ASP A 586 -1.30 0.42 11.66
CA ASP A 586 -1.28 -1.00 11.35
C ASP A 586 -0.72 -1.25 9.95
N GLN A 587 -1.12 -0.45 8.96
CA GLN A 587 -0.76 -0.68 7.57
C GLN A 587 0.75 -0.58 7.37
N ARG A 588 1.31 -1.58 6.69
CA ARG A 588 2.68 -1.60 6.19
C ARG A 588 2.80 -2.59 5.06
N ARG A 589 3.67 -2.31 4.11
CA ARG A 589 3.97 -3.20 2.99
C ARG A 589 5.37 -3.81 3.14
N ILE A 590 5.45 -5.11 2.87
CA ILE A 590 6.69 -5.90 2.88
C ILE A 590 6.83 -6.59 1.52
N PRO A 591 7.73 -6.15 0.63
CA PRO A 591 8.10 -6.94 -0.54
C PRO A 591 8.79 -8.24 -0.09
N LEU A 592 8.44 -9.35 -0.74
CA LEU A 592 9.00 -10.66 -0.42
C LEU A 592 10.05 -11.09 -1.44
N SER A 593 11.17 -11.61 -0.93
CA SER A 593 12.09 -12.41 -1.74
C SER A 593 11.44 -13.75 -2.11
N PHE A 594 11.73 -14.26 -3.30
CA PHE A 594 11.21 -15.55 -3.74
C PHE A 594 12.17 -16.29 -4.67
N THR A 595 11.96 -17.61 -4.76
CA THR A 595 12.54 -18.47 -5.79
C THR A 595 11.43 -19.29 -6.45
N GLY A 596 11.71 -19.87 -7.63
CA GLY A 596 10.76 -20.69 -8.37
C GLY A 596 10.18 -20.01 -9.62
N THR A 597 9.20 -20.66 -10.22
CA THR A 597 8.56 -20.25 -11.49
C THR A 597 7.05 -20.40 -11.40
N ALA A 598 6.32 -20.00 -12.45
CA ALA A 598 4.88 -20.15 -12.54
C ALA A 598 4.42 -21.56 -12.08
N GLY A 599 3.46 -21.60 -11.16
CA GLY A 599 2.96 -22.85 -10.56
C GLY A 599 3.71 -23.36 -9.32
N ASN A 600 4.89 -22.84 -8.96
CA ASN A 600 5.55 -23.20 -7.70
C ASN A 600 6.60 -22.15 -7.27
N TYR A 601 6.26 -21.36 -6.26
CA TYR A 601 7.11 -20.35 -5.65
C TYR A 601 7.41 -20.68 -4.20
N GLN A 602 8.63 -20.39 -3.76
CA GLN A 602 9.00 -20.34 -2.34
C GLN A 602 9.26 -18.90 -1.95
N LEU A 603 8.45 -18.36 -1.04
CA LEU A 603 8.56 -16.98 -0.56
C LEU A 603 9.22 -16.96 0.82
N GLY A 604 10.25 -16.12 0.99
CA GLY A 604 10.92 -15.95 2.26
C GLY A 604 10.21 -14.91 3.13
N ILE A 605 9.73 -15.31 4.30
CA ILE A 605 9.19 -14.40 5.32
C ILE A 605 10.37 -13.79 6.10
N PRO A 606 10.50 -12.45 6.18
CA PRO A 606 11.56 -11.83 6.98
C PRO A 606 11.62 -12.37 8.42
N ALA A 607 12.85 -12.54 8.92
CA ALA A 607 13.08 -13.05 10.28
C ALA A 607 12.84 -11.99 11.35
N ASP A 608 13.03 -10.70 11.01
CA ASP A 608 12.82 -9.60 11.94
C ASP A 608 11.32 -9.35 12.18
N ARG A 609 10.93 -9.50 13.44
CA ARG A 609 9.57 -9.27 13.94
C ARG A 609 9.14 -7.80 13.91
N GLY A 610 10.09 -6.86 13.91
CA GLY A 610 9.82 -5.43 13.71
C GLY A 610 9.44 -5.08 12.28
N THR A 611 10.01 -5.81 11.31
CA THR A 611 9.69 -5.68 9.89
C THR A 611 8.30 -6.26 9.59
N VAL A 612 8.06 -7.51 9.99
CA VAL A 612 6.76 -8.18 9.83
C VAL A 612 6.14 -8.33 11.22
N LEU A 613 5.34 -7.36 11.66
CA LEU A 613 4.60 -7.49 12.92
C LEU A 613 3.69 -8.73 12.91
N PRO A 614 3.39 -9.33 14.08
CA PRO A 614 2.39 -10.38 14.14
C PRO A 614 1.01 -9.87 13.70
N GLY A 615 0.20 -10.73 13.08
CA GLY A 615 -1.15 -10.41 12.62
C GLY A 615 -1.46 -10.89 11.21
N ASN A 616 -2.62 -10.47 10.69
CA ASN A 616 -3.07 -10.83 9.35
C ASN A 616 -2.51 -9.90 8.27
N TYR A 617 -2.12 -10.51 7.16
CA TYR A 617 -1.62 -9.85 5.97
C TYR A 617 -2.39 -10.29 4.74
N MET A 618 -2.50 -9.35 3.79
CA MET A 618 -2.92 -9.59 2.43
C MET A 618 -1.69 -9.98 1.60
N LEU A 619 -1.58 -11.25 1.19
CA LEU A 619 -0.54 -11.72 0.29
C LEU A 619 -0.96 -11.51 -1.17
N PHE A 620 -0.20 -10.69 -1.90
CA PHE A 620 -0.40 -10.41 -3.31
C PHE A 620 0.73 -11.00 -4.18
N ALA A 621 0.36 -11.56 -5.32
CA ALA A 621 1.26 -11.85 -6.43
C ALA A 621 1.08 -10.76 -7.50
N LEU A 622 2.17 -10.22 -8.05
CA LEU A 622 2.12 -9.21 -9.11
C LEU A 622 2.83 -9.75 -10.36
N ASP A 623 2.24 -9.54 -11.52
CA ASP A 623 2.88 -9.89 -12.80
C ASP A 623 3.98 -8.87 -13.21
N SER A 624 4.60 -9.07 -14.36
CA SER A 624 5.65 -8.18 -14.88
C SER A 624 5.17 -6.78 -15.28
N SER A 625 3.86 -6.57 -15.35
CA SER A 625 3.23 -5.27 -15.59
C SER A 625 2.82 -4.57 -14.29
N GLY A 626 2.98 -5.25 -13.15
CA GLY A 626 2.60 -4.76 -11.83
C GLY A 626 1.13 -4.97 -11.48
N VAL A 627 0.40 -5.79 -12.23
CA VAL A 627 -1.03 -6.09 -11.95
C VAL A 627 -1.10 -7.08 -10.78
N PRO A 628 -1.76 -6.73 -9.67
CA PRO A 628 -1.84 -7.61 -8.50
C PRO A 628 -2.97 -8.65 -8.62
N SER A 629 -2.76 -9.82 -8.02
CA SER A 629 -3.80 -10.82 -7.77
C SER A 629 -4.87 -10.31 -6.81
N VAL A 630 -6.00 -11.00 -6.68
CA VAL A 630 -6.75 -10.93 -5.42
C VAL A 630 -5.88 -11.57 -4.34
N ALA A 631 -5.83 -10.98 -3.16
CA ALA A 631 -4.98 -11.44 -2.08
C ALA A 631 -5.48 -12.75 -1.44
N ARG A 632 -4.54 -13.46 -0.82
CA ARG A 632 -4.83 -14.47 0.21
C ARG A 632 -4.50 -13.93 1.58
N THR A 633 -5.38 -14.17 2.55
CA THR A 633 -5.09 -13.85 3.95
C THR A 633 -4.05 -14.83 4.47
N ILE A 634 -2.98 -14.30 5.05
CA ILE A 634 -1.97 -15.09 5.77
C ILE A 634 -1.74 -14.48 7.16
N ASN A 635 -1.77 -15.31 8.19
CA ASN A 635 -1.51 -14.90 9.56
C ASN A 635 -0.03 -15.15 9.92
N ILE A 636 0.68 -14.11 10.37
CA ILE A 636 2.06 -14.21 10.84
C ILE A 636 2.04 -14.33 12.37
N ARG A 637 2.51 -15.47 12.89
CA ARG A 637 2.47 -15.81 14.32
C ARG A 637 3.54 -16.81 14.74
#